data_AF-A0A2E5WXE2-F1
#
_entry.id   AF-A0A2E5WXE2-F1
#
_cell.length_a   1.000
_cell.length_b   1.000
_cell.length_c   1.000
_cell.angle_alpha   90.00
_cell.angle_beta   90.00
_cell.angle_gamma   90.00
#
_symmetry.space_group_name_H-M   'P 1'
#
loop_
_entity.id
_entity.type
_entity.pdbx_description
1 polymer ?
#
loop_
_entity_poly.entity_id
_entity_poly.type
_entity_poly.pdbx_seq_one_letter_code
_entity_poly.pdbx_strand_id
1 'polypeptide(L)'
;MKRLIIFITFLLSFASYGDVKIKTKIYKIYEPSGGAEDYLVLAMNGHVYGIPSQQIELINMANEALVAFSPIEIELESQTSLAVKNDERATIKSMRMVDSSERFEVPFGGFDPSDQTPDIVNYVGPMYGYDLTTMSQSGVNSLFRSMRNDLRGGSECYNRAHVWNWEMYKEQGVYSGKMFLFFTRKYIREYNYKWWFHAAPFVGVNGESQHVVLDRQYMANPRVMHSWTDAFMKNNAQCAVVNRYSSYSEHEYEKYCYLIPASMYYWQPWHVEYLEKYGTRRTYFRQKDINHAYRDAL
;
A
#
# COMPACT_ATOMS: atom_id res chain seq x y z
N MET A 1 -67.23 6.50 7.82
CA MET A 1 -65.87 6.71 7.28
C MET A 1 -64.85 6.09 8.24
N LYS A 2 -64.36 4.88 7.94
CA LYS A 2 -63.33 4.19 8.75
C LYS A 2 -61.96 4.68 8.29
N ARG A 3 -61.20 5.33 9.18
CA ARG A 3 -59.81 5.74 8.92
C ARG A 3 -58.89 4.57 9.27
N LEU A 4 -58.19 4.06 8.26
CA LEU A 4 -57.17 3.04 8.38
C LEU A 4 -55.86 3.72 8.81
N ILE A 5 -55.36 3.41 10.01
CA ILE A 5 -54.04 3.84 10.47
C ILE A 5 -53.04 2.76 10.02
N ILE A 6 -52.17 3.10 9.08
CA ILE A 6 -51.06 2.25 8.65
C ILE A 6 -49.86 2.61 9.51
N PHE A 7 -49.53 1.73 10.46
CA PHE A 7 -48.25 1.77 11.19
C PHE A 7 -47.15 1.22 10.26
N ILE A 8 -46.29 2.10 9.75
CA ILE A 8 -45.06 1.70 9.07
C ILE A 8 -43.99 1.51 10.14
N THR A 9 -43.76 0.27 10.54
CA THR A 9 -42.63 -0.13 11.39
C THR A 9 -41.36 -0.10 10.54
N PHE A 10 -40.55 0.94 10.70
CA PHE A 10 -39.18 0.98 10.20
C PHE A 10 -38.36 -0.05 10.99
N LEU A 11 -38.18 -1.25 10.43
CA LEU A 11 -37.19 -2.22 10.90
C LEU A 11 -35.80 -1.64 10.59
N LEU A 12 -35.22 -0.97 11.59
CA LEU A 12 -33.79 -0.68 11.65
C LEU A 12 -33.05 -2.00 11.83
N SER A 13 -32.71 -2.63 10.71
CA SER A 13 -31.76 -3.73 10.68
C SER A 13 -30.40 -3.21 11.11
N PHE A 14 -30.09 -3.28 12.39
CA PHE A 14 -28.71 -3.16 12.86
C PHE A 14 -27.97 -4.40 12.34
N ALA A 15 -27.31 -4.25 11.18
CA ALA A 15 -26.32 -5.21 10.76
C ALA A 15 -25.21 -5.18 11.82
N SER A 16 -25.18 -6.18 12.70
CA SER A 16 -24.04 -6.45 13.56
C SER A 16 -22.89 -6.82 12.63
N TYR A 17 -22.03 -5.85 12.32
CA TYR A 17 -20.77 -6.11 11.64
C TYR A 17 -19.97 -7.04 12.54
N GLY A 18 -19.82 -8.30 12.12
CA GLY A 18 -18.98 -9.26 12.82
C GLY A 18 -17.55 -8.72 12.90
N ASP A 19 -16.85 -9.12 13.96
CA ASP A 19 -15.45 -8.72 14.17
C ASP A 19 -14.61 -9.06 12.92
N VAL A 20 -13.91 -8.05 12.38
CA VAL A 20 -13.11 -8.22 11.16
C VAL A 20 -11.78 -8.83 11.54
N LYS A 21 -11.48 -10.01 11.00
CA LYS A 21 -10.19 -10.69 11.17
C LYS A 21 -9.32 -10.53 9.94
N ILE A 22 -8.07 -10.13 10.15
CA ILE A 22 -7.09 -9.91 9.08
C ILE A 22 -5.83 -10.70 9.41
N LYS A 23 -5.29 -11.43 8.42
CA LYS A 23 -3.98 -12.07 8.52
C LYS A 23 -2.94 -11.20 7.83
N THR A 24 -1.83 -10.88 8.49
CA THR A 24 -0.77 -10.03 7.94
C THR A 24 0.56 -10.22 8.66
N LYS A 25 1.56 -9.41 8.33
CA LYS A 25 2.80 -9.23 9.09
C LYS A 25 2.96 -7.77 9.47
N ILE A 26 3.66 -7.53 10.58
CA ILE A 26 4.04 -6.18 10.98
C ILE A 26 5.31 -5.79 10.23
N TYR A 27 5.25 -4.63 9.59
CA TYR A 27 6.38 -4.02 8.91
C TYR A 27 7.16 -3.11 9.85
N LYS A 28 6.45 -2.26 10.61
CA LYS A 28 7.05 -1.30 11.52
C LYS A 28 6.05 -0.89 12.61
N ILE A 29 6.58 -0.55 13.78
CA ILE A 29 5.79 0.00 14.90
C ILE A 29 6.34 1.38 15.23
N TYR A 30 5.45 2.36 15.41
CA TYR A 30 5.79 3.66 15.96
C TYR A 30 5.16 3.84 17.33
N GLU A 31 5.99 4.25 18.27
CA GLU A 31 5.54 4.67 19.59
C GLU A 31 4.60 5.90 19.51
N PRO A 32 3.72 6.07 20.52
CA PRO A 32 2.95 7.29 20.68
C PRO A 32 3.90 8.49 20.79
N SER A 33 3.53 9.59 20.13
CA SER A 33 4.33 10.82 20.12
C SER A 33 3.43 12.04 19.98
N GLY A 34 3.83 13.18 20.54
CA GLY A 34 3.08 14.43 20.41
C GLY A 34 1.70 14.39 21.07
N GLY A 35 1.56 13.68 22.20
CA GLY A 35 0.30 13.54 22.93
C GLY A 35 -0.64 12.46 22.39
N ALA A 36 -0.25 11.69 21.38
CA ALA A 36 -1.00 10.52 20.95
C ALA A 36 -1.05 9.43 22.05
N GLU A 37 -2.15 8.69 22.11
CA GLU A 37 -2.38 7.63 23.11
C GLU A 37 -2.28 6.22 22.54
N ASP A 38 -1.93 6.07 21.26
CA ASP A 38 -1.83 4.78 20.57
C ASP A 38 -0.50 4.62 19.83
N TYR A 39 0.00 3.39 19.77
CA TYR A 39 1.05 2.95 18.85
C TYR A 39 0.47 2.85 17.43
N LEU A 40 1.27 3.18 16.42
CA LEU A 40 0.92 2.87 15.02
C LEU A 40 1.62 1.58 14.59
N VAL A 41 0.84 0.61 14.12
CA VAL A 41 1.31 -0.63 13.55
C VAL A 41 1.16 -0.56 12.04
N LEU A 42 2.26 -0.39 11.33
CA LEU A 42 2.30 -0.46 9.87
C LEU A 42 2.37 -1.93 9.48
N ALA A 43 1.36 -2.41 8.76
CA ALA A 43 1.26 -3.79 8.33
C ALA A 43 1.64 -3.97 6.86
N MET A 44 2.04 -5.19 6.49
CA MET A 44 2.51 -5.50 5.14
C MET A 44 1.42 -5.48 4.07
N ASN A 45 0.14 -5.47 4.47
CA ASN A 45 -0.97 -5.23 3.56
C ASN A 45 -1.17 -3.73 3.22
N GLY A 46 -0.30 -2.84 3.70
CA GLY A 46 -0.37 -1.39 3.48
C GLY A 46 -1.23 -0.62 4.46
N HIS A 47 -1.93 -1.32 5.36
CA HIS A 47 -2.75 -0.68 6.39
C HIS A 47 -1.92 -0.26 7.61
N VAL A 48 -2.46 0.74 8.32
CA VAL A 48 -2.03 1.18 9.64
C VAL A 48 -3.12 0.80 10.62
N TYR A 49 -2.73 0.25 11.75
CA TYR A 49 -3.62 -0.04 12.87
C TYR A 49 -3.14 0.65 14.15
N GLY A 50 -4.08 0.98 15.04
CA GLY A 50 -3.80 1.51 16.36
C GLY A 50 -3.71 0.40 17.42
N ILE A 51 -2.78 0.51 18.36
CA ILE A 51 -2.82 -0.21 19.64
C ILE A 51 -2.82 0.83 20.76
N PRO A 52 -3.87 0.92 21.61
CA PRO A 52 -3.87 1.84 22.75
C PRO A 52 -2.68 1.59 23.67
N SER A 53 -2.05 2.64 24.18
CA SER A 53 -0.81 2.56 24.99
C SER A 53 -0.99 1.77 26.28
N GLN A 54 -2.23 1.64 26.75
CA GLN A 54 -2.58 0.87 27.94
C GLN A 54 -2.62 -0.65 27.67
N GLN A 55 -2.66 -1.09 26.41
CA GLN A 55 -2.73 -2.51 26.02
C GLN A 55 -1.33 -3.13 25.93
N ILE A 56 -0.63 -3.21 27.05
CA ILE A 56 0.78 -3.65 27.13
C ILE A 56 0.99 -5.05 26.54
N GLU A 57 0.06 -5.98 26.76
CA GLU A 57 0.16 -7.34 26.21
C GLU A 57 0.13 -7.36 24.67
N LEU A 58 -0.76 -6.56 24.05
CA LEU A 58 -0.83 -6.42 22.60
C LEU A 58 0.44 -5.76 22.04
N ILE A 59 0.99 -4.76 22.75
CA ILE A 59 2.23 -4.09 22.36
C ILE A 59 3.41 -5.07 22.39
N ASN A 60 3.52 -5.89 23.43
CA ASN A 60 4.58 -6.90 23.53
C ASN A 60 4.46 -7.93 22.41
N MET A 61 3.26 -8.46 22.17
CA MET A 61 3.03 -9.42 21.08
C MET A 61 3.35 -8.81 19.71
N ALA A 62 2.97 -7.55 19.48
CA ALA A 62 3.29 -6.86 18.23
C ALA A 62 4.81 -6.70 18.04
N ASN A 63 5.55 -6.37 19.09
CA ASN A 63 7.02 -6.28 19.03
C ASN A 63 7.67 -7.66 18.81
N GLU A 64 7.20 -8.69 19.49
CA GLU A 64 7.65 -10.07 19.27
C GLU A 64 7.40 -10.52 17.83
N ALA A 65 6.21 -10.26 17.28
CA ALA A 65 5.87 -10.55 15.90
C ALA A 65 6.73 -9.77 14.89
N LEU A 66 7.03 -8.50 15.18
CA LEU A 66 7.93 -7.69 14.35
C LEU A 66 9.35 -8.25 14.34
N VAL A 67 9.92 -8.56 15.51
CA VAL A 67 11.29 -9.08 15.66
C VAL A 67 11.43 -10.46 15.03
N ALA A 68 10.48 -11.36 15.29
CA ALA A 68 10.46 -12.71 14.72
C ALA A 68 10.00 -12.72 13.25
N PHE A 69 9.50 -11.59 12.77
CA PHE A 69 8.90 -11.44 11.44
C PHE A 69 7.79 -12.48 11.16
N SER A 70 7.03 -12.81 12.20
CA SER A 70 6.02 -13.85 12.21
C SER A 70 4.67 -13.35 11.67
N PRO A 71 3.92 -14.20 10.95
CA PRO A 71 2.54 -13.87 10.61
C PRO A 71 1.67 -13.75 11.85
N ILE A 72 0.73 -12.81 11.80
CA ILE A 72 -0.26 -12.58 12.84
C ILE A 72 -1.66 -12.58 12.24
N GLU A 73 -2.64 -12.94 13.07
CA GLU A 73 -4.05 -12.67 12.84
C GLU A 73 -4.47 -11.60 13.84
N ILE A 74 -5.01 -10.50 13.33
CA ILE A 74 -5.55 -9.40 14.13
C ILE A 74 -7.07 -9.41 14.02
N GLU A 75 -7.72 -9.18 15.15
CA GLU A 75 -9.13 -8.85 15.23
C GLU A 75 -9.26 -7.35 15.46
N LEU A 76 -10.08 -6.69 14.67
CA LEU A 76 -10.27 -5.24 14.73
C LEU A 76 -11.50 -4.87 15.56
N GLU A 77 -11.42 -3.76 16.27
CA GLU A 77 -12.61 -3.11 16.83
C GLU A 77 -13.55 -2.67 15.71
N SER A 78 -14.86 -2.67 15.98
CA SER A 78 -15.87 -2.20 15.03
C SER A 78 -15.69 -0.72 14.73
N GLN A 79 -15.67 -0.36 13.45
CA GLN A 79 -15.64 1.04 13.02
C GLN A 79 -17.04 1.51 12.59
N THR A 80 -17.32 2.80 12.79
CA THR A 80 -18.53 3.42 12.23
C THR A 80 -18.45 3.48 10.70
N SER A 81 -19.59 3.47 10.02
CA SER A 81 -19.61 3.62 8.55
C SER A 81 -18.97 4.93 8.08
N LEU A 82 -19.02 5.98 8.91
CA LEU A 82 -18.36 7.25 8.64
C LEU A 82 -16.84 7.10 8.70
N ALA A 83 -16.30 6.44 9.74
CA ALA A 83 -14.87 6.18 9.87
C ALA A 83 -14.34 5.34 8.69
N VAL A 84 -15.08 4.29 8.30
CA VAL A 84 -14.74 3.48 7.12
C VAL A 84 -14.74 4.31 5.84
N LYS A 85 -15.78 5.15 5.63
CA LYS A 85 -15.89 6.04 4.46
C LYS A 85 -14.80 7.12 4.43
N ASN A 86 -14.33 7.56 5.59
CA ASN A 86 -13.26 8.54 5.74
C ASN A 86 -11.86 7.92 5.70
N ASP A 87 -11.74 6.62 5.37
CA ASP A 87 -10.47 5.89 5.35
C ASP A 87 -9.71 5.98 6.67
N GLU A 88 -10.44 5.93 7.78
CA GLU A 88 -9.84 5.97 9.11
C GLU A 88 -9.26 4.61 9.52
N ARG A 89 -8.11 4.62 10.20
CA ARG A 89 -7.46 3.41 10.72
C ARG A 89 -8.32 2.74 11.79
N ALA A 90 -8.24 1.41 11.85
CA ALA A 90 -8.90 0.62 12.88
C ALA A 90 -7.99 0.39 14.09
N THR A 91 -8.60 0.14 15.25
CA THR A 91 -7.92 -0.28 16.47
C THR A 91 -7.85 -1.80 16.53
N ILE A 92 -6.71 -2.35 16.95
CA ILE A 92 -6.56 -3.78 17.20
C ILE A 92 -7.24 -4.13 18.53
N LYS A 93 -8.24 -5.00 18.46
CA LYS A 93 -8.96 -5.57 19.61
C LYS A 93 -8.19 -6.75 20.20
N SER A 94 -7.70 -7.64 19.34
CA SER A 94 -6.88 -8.79 19.75
C SER A 94 -5.89 -9.17 18.66
N MET A 95 -4.82 -9.85 19.05
CA MET A 95 -3.80 -10.38 18.14
C MET A 95 -3.44 -11.80 18.57
N ARG A 96 -3.12 -12.64 17.60
CA ARG A 96 -2.45 -13.92 17.85
C ARG A 96 -1.39 -14.18 16.79
N MET A 97 -0.35 -14.89 17.20
CA MET A 97 0.62 -15.46 16.27
C MET A 97 -0.07 -16.57 15.45
N VAL A 98 0.22 -16.58 14.15
CA VAL A 98 -0.23 -17.65 13.26
C VAL A 98 0.91 -18.66 13.15
N ASP A 99 0.62 -19.95 13.34
CA ASP A 99 1.63 -20.99 13.14
C ASP A 99 2.07 -20.98 11.68
N SER A 100 3.39 -21.06 11.43
CA SER A 100 3.96 -21.13 10.09
C SER A 100 3.51 -22.38 9.31
N SER A 101 2.98 -23.40 10.02
CA SER A 101 2.36 -24.59 9.44
C SER A 101 0.95 -24.35 8.87
N GLU A 102 0.22 -23.32 9.34
CA GLU A 102 -1.00 -22.87 8.68
C GLU A 102 -0.59 -22.32 7.30
N ARG A 103 -1.02 -22.98 6.20
CA ARG A 103 -0.65 -22.58 4.82
C ARG A 103 -0.94 -21.10 4.57
N PHE A 104 0.06 -20.27 4.79
CA PHE A 104 0.06 -18.86 4.50
C PHE A 104 1.42 -18.54 3.90
N GLU A 105 1.44 -18.41 2.58
CA GLU A 105 2.54 -17.71 1.93
C GLU A 105 2.32 -16.23 2.19
N VAL A 106 2.81 -15.76 3.32
CA VAL A 106 3.07 -14.33 3.49
C VAL A 106 3.97 -13.92 2.33
N PRO A 107 3.86 -12.71 1.75
CA PRO A 107 4.62 -12.29 0.56
C PRO A 107 6.15 -12.23 0.70
N PHE A 108 6.70 -12.85 1.73
CA PHE A 108 8.12 -12.97 1.94
C PHE A 108 8.55 -14.40 1.71
N GLY A 109 9.13 -14.63 0.52
CA GLY A 109 10.41 -15.32 0.56
C GLY A 109 11.31 -14.47 1.45
N GLY A 110 11.87 -15.06 2.50
CA GLY A 110 12.86 -14.39 3.34
C GLY A 110 13.92 -13.72 2.47
N PHE A 111 14.62 -12.74 3.05
CA PHE A 111 15.85 -12.19 2.50
C PHE A 111 16.63 -13.30 1.78
N ASP A 112 16.68 -13.24 0.45
CA ASP A 112 17.40 -14.23 -0.34
C ASP A 112 18.88 -13.84 -0.27
N PRO A 113 19.76 -14.61 0.37
CA PRO A 113 21.17 -14.24 0.45
C PRO A 113 21.83 -14.14 -0.94
N SER A 114 21.23 -14.73 -1.98
CA SER A 114 21.68 -14.57 -3.37
C SER A 114 21.35 -13.20 -3.99
N ASP A 115 20.52 -12.38 -3.33
CA ASP A 115 20.29 -10.96 -3.68
C ASP A 115 21.43 -10.02 -3.22
N GLN A 116 22.50 -10.58 -2.62
CA GLN A 116 23.71 -9.86 -2.26
C GLN A 116 24.69 -9.86 -3.44
N THR A 117 24.75 -8.74 -4.16
CA THR A 117 26.03 -8.29 -4.72
C THR A 117 26.52 -7.17 -3.81
N PRO A 118 27.59 -7.38 -3.01
CA PRO A 118 28.19 -6.33 -2.22
C PRO A 118 28.94 -5.37 -3.16
N ASP A 119 28.19 -4.59 -3.94
CA ASP A 119 28.78 -3.46 -4.66
C ASP A 119 29.03 -2.35 -3.64
N ILE A 120 30.30 -1.97 -3.53
CA ILE A 120 30.75 -0.84 -2.73
C ILE A 120 29.98 0.41 -3.15
N VAL A 121 29.48 1.11 -2.13
CA VAL A 121 28.30 1.98 -2.10
C VAL A 121 28.42 3.24 -2.97
N ASN A 122 27.99 3.13 -4.23
CA ASN A 122 27.40 4.27 -4.93
C ASN A 122 25.90 3.99 -5.06
N TYR A 123 25.11 4.57 -4.17
CA TYR A 123 23.66 4.41 -4.22
C TYR A 123 23.12 4.79 -5.60
N VAL A 124 22.33 3.90 -6.18
CA VAL A 124 21.59 4.13 -7.42
C VAL A 124 20.10 4.15 -7.12
N GLY A 125 19.38 5.07 -7.76
CA GLY A 125 17.93 5.19 -7.58
C GLY A 125 17.15 3.97 -8.12
N PRO A 126 15.89 3.74 -7.71
CA PRO A 126 15.07 2.62 -8.16
C PRO A 126 14.76 2.60 -9.67
N MET A 127 15.00 3.71 -10.36
CA MET A 127 14.88 3.87 -11.82
C MET A 127 16.23 3.76 -12.57
N TYR A 128 17.34 3.51 -11.87
CA TYR A 128 18.66 3.53 -12.49
C TYR A 128 18.85 2.45 -13.56
N GLY A 129 19.19 2.90 -14.77
CA GLY A 129 19.35 2.04 -15.95
C GLY A 129 18.03 1.44 -16.46
N TYR A 130 16.90 2.08 -16.15
CA TYR A 130 15.58 1.63 -16.59
C TYR A 130 14.97 2.61 -17.60
N ASP A 131 14.70 2.11 -18.80
CA ASP A 131 14.10 2.88 -19.89
C ASP A 131 12.58 2.79 -19.84
N LEU A 132 11.95 3.82 -19.30
CA LEU A 132 10.49 3.94 -19.24
C LEU A 132 9.91 4.15 -20.65
N THR A 133 8.89 3.36 -21.01
CA THR A 133 8.15 3.58 -22.25
C THR A 133 7.44 4.94 -22.20
N THR A 134 7.63 5.71 -23.27
CA THR A 134 6.95 6.99 -23.49
C THR A 134 5.98 6.85 -24.66
N MET A 135 4.78 7.41 -24.55
CA MET A 135 3.75 7.31 -25.60
C MET A 135 2.92 8.59 -25.72
N SER A 136 2.10 8.71 -26.75
CA SER A 136 1.16 9.83 -26.87
C SER A 136 0.06 9.74 -25.79
N GLN A 137 -0.59 10.86 -25.48
CA GLN A 137 -1.72 10.89 -24.56
C GLN A 137 -2.85 9.91 -24.98
N SER A 138 -3.11 9.79 -26.28
CA SER A 138 -4.07 8.81 -26.81
C SER A 138 -3.61 7.38 -26.54
N GLY A 139 -2.31 7.10 -26.67
CA GLY A 139 -1.70 5.82 -26.32
C GLY A 139 -1.89 5.48 -24.85
N VAL A 140 -1.64 6.42 -23.94
CA VAL A 140 -1.86 6.23 -22.49
C VAL A 140 -3.32 5.91 -22.20
N ASN A 141 -4.26 6.64 -22.80
CA ASN A 141 -5.68 6.40 -22.62
C ASN A 141 -6.13 5.02 -23.16
N SER A 142 -5.50 4.52 -24.22
CA SER A 142 -5.75 3.18 -24.75
C SER A 142 -5.16 2.10 -23.84
N LEU A 143 -3.91 2.28 -23.39
CA LEU A 143 -3.24 1.39 -22.44
C LEU A 143 -4.07 1.25 -21.16
N PHE A 144 -4.50 2.35 -20.57
CA PHE A 144 -5.31 2.34 -19.35
C PHE A 144 -6.65 1.63 -19.51
N ARG A 145 -7.29 1.76 -20.68
CA ARG A 145 -8.54 1.07 -20.99
C ARG A 145 -8.33 -0.43 -21.24
N SER A 146 -7.15 -0.84 -21.67
CA SER A 146 -6.78 -2.25 -21.83
C SER A 146 -6.48 -2.96 -20.51
N MET A 147 -6.14 -2.21 -19.46
CA MET A 147 -5.89 -2.78 -18.15
C MET A 147 -7.15 -3.47 -17.61
N ARG A 148 -6.97 -4.67 -17.07
CA ARG A 148 -8.04 -5.40 -16.40
C ARG A 148 -8.61 -4.61 -15.21
N ASN A 149 -9.91 -4.76 -15.01
CA ASN A 149 -10.68 -4.10 -13.95
C ASN A 149 -11.53 -5.06 -13.12
N ASP A 150 -11.26 -6.36 -13.25
CA ASP A 150 -11.94 -7.47 -12.55
C ASP A 150 -11.18 -7.93 -11.29
N LEU A 151 -10.13 -7.21 -10.89
CA LEU A 151 -9.38 -7.47 -9.66
C LEU A 151 -10.25 -7.20 -8.42
N ARG A 152 -10.08 -8.00 -7.36
CA ARG A 152 -10.82 -7.83 -6.10
C ARG A 152 -10.57 -6.45 -5.51
N GLY A 153 -11.63 -5.69 -5.22
CA GLY A 153 -11.50 -4.36 -4.61
C GLY A 153 -10.81 -4.35 -3.24
N GLY A 154 -10.87 -5.47 -2.50
CA GLY A 154 -10.18 -5.66 -1.22
C GLY A 154 -8.73 -6.13 -1.31
N SER A 155 -8.20 -6.38 -2.53
CA SER A 155 -6.79 -6.75 -2.72
C SER A 155 -5.86 -5.60 -2.36
N GLU A 156 -4.57 -5.90 -2.20
CA GLU A 156 -3.54 -4.93 -1.90
C GLU A 156 -3.11 -4.18 -3.16
N CYS A 157 -2.86 -2.88 -3.03
CA CYS A 157 -2.49 -2.01 -4.15
C CYS A 157 -1.23 -2.47 -4.87
N TYR A 158 -0.22 -2.94 -4.14
CA TYR A 158 1.04 -3.41 -4.72
C TYR A 158 0.86 -4.69 -5.55
N ASN A 159 -0.06 -5.59 -5.16
CA ASN A 159 -0.41 -6.79 -5.91
C ASN A 159 -1.07 -6.42 -7.24
N ARG A 160 -2.12 -5.58 -7.21
CA ARG A 160 -2.77 -5.08 -8.43
C ARG A 160 -1.78 -4.37 -9.35
N ALA A 161 -0.98 -3.46 -8.80
CA ALA A 161 0.01 -2.72 -9.57
C ALA A 161 1.09 -3.64 -10.18
N HIS A 162 1.43 -4.76 -9.54
CA HIS A 162 2.41 -5.71 -10.08
C HIS A 162 1.80 -6.57 -11.18
N VAL A 163 0.54 -7.01 -11.03
CA VAL A 163 -0.23 -7.67 -12.09
C VAL A 163 -0.33 -6.77 -13.33
N TRP A 164 -0.79 -5.53 -13.17
CA TRP A 164 -0.90 -4.60 -14.30
C TRP A 164 0.45 -4.33 -14.98
N ASN A 165 1.53 -4.14 -14.21
CA ASN A 165 2.87 -3.99 -14.77
C ASN A 165 3.30 -5.21 -15.60
N TRP A 166 3.05 -6.41 -15.08
CA TRP A 166 3.37 -7.65 -15.77
C TRP A 166 2.57 -7.81 -17.08
N GLU A 167 1.26 -7.54 -17.07
CA GLU A 167 0.40 -7.63 -18.25
C GLU A 167 0.80 -6.61 -19.32
N MET A 168 1.04 -5.35 -18.93
CA MET A 168 1.54 -4.32 -19.85
C MET A 168 2.87 -4.71 -20.51
N TYR A 169 3.80 -5.26 -19.74
CA TYR A 169 5.06 -5.76 -20.27
C TYR A 169 4.86 -6.96 -21.20
N LYS A 170 4.13 -7.97 -20.73
CA LYS A 170 4.05 -9.28 -21.39
C LYS A 170 3.18 -9.26 -22.65
N GLU A 171 2.10 -8.47 -22.64
CA GLU A 171 1.10 -8.45 -23.71
C GLU A 171 1.32 -7.30 -24.69
N GLN A 172 1.88 -6.19 -24.22
CA GLN A 172 1.96 -4.95 -25.01
C GLN A 172 3.39 -4.45 -25.21
N GLY A 173 4.39 -5.11 -24.61
CA GLY A 173 5.80 -4.67 -24.68
C GLY A 173 6.03 -3.32 -24.00
N VAL A 174 5.15 -2.89 -23.09
CA VAL A 174 5.23 -1.60 -22.41
C VAL A 174 6.06 -1.75 -21.13
N TYR A 175 7.17 -1.01 -21.09
CA TYR A 175 8.03 -0.86 -19.92
C TYR A 175 7.48 0.25 -19.03
N SER A 176 6.55 -0.09 -18.14
CA SER A 176 5.99 0.84 -17.16
C SER A 176 6.87 1.00 -15.92
N GLY A 177 6.70 2.08 -15.18
CA GLY A 177 7.24 2.22 -13.83
C GLY A 177 6.21 1.82 -12.78
N LYS A 178 6.63 1.80 -11.52
CA LYS A 178 5.76 1.74 -10.34
C LYS A 178 5.98 2.99 -9.48
N MET A 179 4.91 3.73 -9.25
CA MET A 179 4.91 4.91 -8.39
C MET A 179 4.50 4.45 -6.99
N PHE A 180 5.39 4.59 -6.01
CA PHE A 180 5.04 4.41 -4.61
C PHE A 180 4.70 5.77 -3.99
N LEU A 181 3.51 5.87 -3.43
CA LEU A 181 3.07 6.99 -2.58
C LEU A 181 3.18 6.55 -1.13
N PHE A 182 4.01 7.24 -0.35
CA PHE A 182 4.17 7.00 1.07
C PHE A 182 3.47 8.08 1.88
N PHE A 183 2.60 7.67 2.80
CA PHE A 183 1.94 8.56 3.75
C PHE A 183 2.78 8.63 5.02
N THR A 184 3.12 9.85 5.43
CA THR A 184 3.97 10.07 6.59
C THR A 184 3.23 9.89 7.91
N ARG A 185 3.96 9.70 9.01
CA ARG A 185 3.40 9.72 10.37
C ARG A 185 2.59 10.98 10.63
N LYS A 186 3.07 12.14 10.18
CA LYS A 186 2.32 13.40 10.26
C LYS A 186 0.93 13.30 9.66
N TYR A 187 0.83 12.81 8.43
CA TYR A 187 -0.45 12.65 7.75
C TYR A 187 -1.35 11.62 8.43
N ILE A 188 -0.79 10.45 8.75
CA ILE A 188 -1.51 9.35 9.39
C ILE A 188 -2.11 9.78 10.73
N ARG A 189 -1.34 10.52 11.55
CA ARG A 189 -1.80 11.04 12.84
C ARG A 189 -2.86 12.12 12.67
N GLU A 190 -2.62 13.11 11.81
CA GLU A 190 -3.52 14.26 11.63
C GLU A 190 -4.90 13.85 11.07
N TYR A 191 -4.94 12.86 10.18
CA TYR A 191 -6.16 12.48 9.46
C TYR A 191 -6.75 11.13 9.87
N ASN A 192 -6.24 10.56 10.95
CA ASN A 192 -6.53 9.21 11.39
C ASN A 192 -6.38 8.15 10.26
N TYR A 193 -5.45 8.34 9.32
CA TYR A 193 -5.50 7.66 8.02
C TYR A 193 -5.07 6.19 8.07
N LYS A 194 -5.77 5.33 7.32
CA LYS A 194 -5.59 3.88 7.36
C LYS A 194 -4.44 3.33 6.52
N TRP A 195 -3.83 4.09 5.61
CA TRP A 195 -2.76 3.59 4.74
C TRP A 195 -1.43 4.26 5.06
N TRP A 196 -0.33 3.49 5.03
CA TRP A 196 1.03 4.04 5.08
C TRP A 196 1.72 4.09 3.72
N PHE A 197 1.20 3.35 2.74
CA PHE A 197 1.57 3.54 1.35
C PHE A 197 0.45 3.16 0.39
N HIS A 198 0.59 3.62 -0.85
CA HIS A 198 -0.18 3.19 -2.01
C HIS A 198 0.77 3.01 -3.20
N ALA A 199 0.40 2.20 -4.18
CA ALA A 199 1.21 1.98 -5.36
C ALA A 199 0.36 1.80 -6.62
N ALA A 200 0.83 2.37 -7.73
CA ALA A 200 0.21 2.21 -9.03
C ALA A 200 1.27 2.27 -10.16
N PRO A 201 1.01 1.64 -11.32
CA PRO A 201 1.85 1.80 -12.49
C PRO A 201 1.92 3.25 -12.98
N PHE A 202 3.01 3.62 -13.67
CA PHE A 202 3.08 4.87 -14.42
C PHE A 202 3.82 4.70 -15.75
N VAL A 203 3.62 5.65 -16.67
CA VAL A 203 4.30 5.73 -17.97
C VAL A 203 4.72 7.16 -18.29
N GLY A 204 5.63 7.32 -19.26
CA GLY A 204 5.98 8.62 -19.82
C GLY A 204 4.99 9.08 -20.89
N VAL A 205 4.83 10.40 -21.05
CA VAL A 205 4.06 11.00 -22.15
C VAL A 205 4.96 11.83 -23.04
N ASN A 206 4.81 11.68 -24.36
CA ASN A 206 5.66 12.36 -25.35
C ASN A 206 5.56 13.88 -25.18
N GLY A 207 6.71 14.52 -24.94
CA GLY A 207 6.79 15.98 -24.80
C GLY A 207 6.33 16.52 -23.44
N GLU A 208 5.98 15.65 -22.49
CA GLU A 208 5.60 16.06 -21.13
C GLU A 208 6.71 15.73 -20.12
N SER A 209 6.91 16.61 -19.15
CA SER A 209 7.88 16.42 -18.07
C SER A 209 7.34 15.58 -16.91
N GLN A 210 6.03 15.38 -16.84
CA GLN A 210 5.38 14.63 -15.77
C GLN A 210 4.98 13.23 -16.22
N HIS A 211 5.12 12.28 -15.30
CA HIS A 211 4.60 10.94 -15.49
C HIS A 211 3.08 10.91 -15.31
N VAL A 212 2.44 9.98 -16.01
CA VAL A 212 1.02 9.68 -15.87
C VAL A 212 0.86 8.34 -15.15
N VAL A 213 0.10 8.36 -14.06
CA VAL A 213 -0.21 7.21 -13.21
C VAL A 213 -1.48 6.51 -13.70
N LEU A 214 -1.42 5.18 -13.71
CA LEU A 214 -2.43 4.28 -14.24
C LEU A 214 -3.06 3.47 -13.09
N ASP A 215 -3.95 4.09 -12.32
CA ASP A 215 -4.62 3.44 -11.18
C ASP A 215 -6.07 3.09 -11.51
N ARG A 216 -6.29 1.91 -12.08
CA ARG A 216 -7.62 1.50 -12.55
C ARG A 216 -8.62 1.22 -11.43
N GLN A 217 -8.13 1.00 -10.20
CA GLN A 217 -8.98 0.74 -9.04
C GLN A 217 -9.63 2.03 -8.52
N TYR A 218 -8.84 3.10 -8.43
CA TYR A 218 -9.28 4.35 -7.80
C TYR A 218 -9.63 5.45 -8.81
N MET A 219 -9.25 5.29 -10.09
CA MET A 219 -9.44 6.31 -11.11
C MET A 219 -10.25 5.79 -12.30
N ALA A 220 -11.12 6.66 -12.82
CA ALA A 220 -11.82 6.39 -14.07
C ALA A 220 -10.94 6.59 -15.32
N ASN A 221 -9.85 7.37 -15.21
CA ASN A 221 -8.94 7.75 -16.29
C ASN A 221 -7.49 7.87 -15.77
N PRO A 222 -6.47 7.83 -16.64
CA PRO A 222 -5.09 8.16 -16.28
C PRO A 222 -4.99 9.54 -15.65
N ARG A 223 -4.10 9.70 -14.67
CA ARG A 223 -3.91 10.98 -13.96
C ARG A 223 -2.44 11.35 -13.90
N VAL A 224 -2.13 12.63 -14.08
CA VAL A 224 -0.81 13.16 -13.70
C VAL A 224 -0.59 12.99 -12.19
N MET A 225 0.67 12.89 -11.76
CA MET A 225 1.03 12.51 -10.39
C MET A 225 0.29 13.30 -9.30
N HIS A 226 0.21 14.63 -9.40
CA HIS A 226 -0.46 15.45 -8.39
C HIS A 226 -1.97 15.15 -8.30
N SER A 227 -2.65 15.10 -9.46
CA SER A 227 -4.07 14.76 -9.49
C SER A 227 -4.36 13.34 -9.01
N TRP A 228 -3.41 12.41 -9.17
CA TRP A 228 -3.51 11.07 -8.57
C TRP A 228 -3.36 11.12 -7.06
N THR A 229 -2.37 11.84 -6.52
CA THR A 229 -2.17 11.95 -5.07
C THR A 229 -3.34 12.63 -4.37
N ASP A 230 -3.98 13.62 -5.01
CA ASP A 230 -5.09 14.38 -4.42
C ASP A 230 -6.29 13.51 -4.05
N ALA A 231 -6.49 12.38 -4.75
CA ALA A 231 -7.54 11.44 -4.39
C ALA A 231 -7.33 10.74 -3.04
N PHE A 232 -6.09 10.77 -2.52
CA PHE A 232 -5.71 10.16 -1.25
C PHE A 232 -5.36 11.20 -0.17
N MET A 233 -5.13 12.45 -0.56
CA MET A 233 -4.69 13.54 0.33
C MET A 233 -5.86 14.44 0.73
N LYS A 234 -6.35 14.31 1.97
CA LYS A 234 -7.45 15.12 2.52
C LYS A 234 -7.15 16.62 2.60
N ASN A 235 -5.88 17.01 2.52
CA ASN A 235 -5.41 18.39 2.61
C ASN A 235 -4.81 18.93 1.32
N ASN A 236 -4.88 18.19 0.21
CA ASN A 236 -4.28 18.56 -1.09
C ASN A 236 -2.77 18.90 -0.98
N ALA A 237 -2.06 18.31 -0.01
CA ALA A 237 -0.63 18.55 0.13
C ALA A 237 0.14 17.98 -1.06
N GLN A 238 1.13 18.73 -1.54
CA GLN A 238 2.03 18.26 -2.59
C GLN A 238 3.05 17.26 -2.01
N CYS A 239 3.08 16.06 -2.57
CA CYS A 239 4.02 15.02 -2.18
C CYS A 239 5.39 15.25 -2.83
N ALA A 240 6.46 15.18 -2.03
CA ALA A 240 7.81 15.36 -2.54
C ALA A 240 8.24 14.13 -3.37
N VAL A 241 8.70 14.33 -4.60
CA VAL A 241 9.28 13.27 -5.42
C VAL A 241 10.73 13.08 -5.01
N VAL A 242 11.06 11.90 -4.50
CA VAL A 242 12.40 11.54 -4.01
C VAL A 242 12.84 10.21 -4.61
N ASN A 243 14.13 9.94 -4.62
CA ASN A 243 14.66 8.66 -5.10
C ASN A 243 15.00 7.70 -3.96
N ARG A 244 15.27 8.20 -2.74
CA ARG A 244 15.65 7.40 -1.57
C ARG A 244 14.46 7.09 -0.66
N TYR A 245 14.48 5.90 -0.06
CA TYR A 245 13.55 5.51 0.98
C TYR A 245 13.80 6.28 2.28
N SER A 246 15.07 6.53 2.64
CA SER A 246 15.48 7.32 3.80
C SER A 246 14.87 8.73 3.80
N SER A 247 14.73 9.35 2.63
CA SER A 247 14.05 10.65 2.49
C SER A 247 12.61 10.63 3.01
N TYR A 248 11.92 9.49 2.93
CA TYR A 248 10.63 9.28 3.57
C TYR A 248 10.79 8.86 5.05
N SER A 249 11.54 7.79 5.31
CA SER A 249 11.51 7.13 6.63
C SER A 249 12.18 7.91 7.76
N GLU A 250 13.07 8.85 7.44
CA GLU A 250 13.78 9.70 8.42
C GLU A 250 13.13 11.08 8.60
N HIS A 251 12.17 11.45 7.74
CA HIS A 251 11.56 12.79 7.69
C HIS A 251 10.03 12.74 7.81
N GLU A 252 9.49 11.76 8.54
CA GLU A 252 8.05 11.47 8.64
C GLU A 252 7.19 12.54 9.33
N TYR A 253 7.82 13.63 9.81
CA TYR A 253 7.12 14.81 10.35
C TYR A 253 7.34 16.10 9.54
N GLU A 254 8.18 16.07 8.50
CA GLU A 254 8.49 17.26 7.71
C GLU A 254 7.43 17.52 6.62
N LYS A 255 7.04 16.47 5.91
CA LYS A 255 6.04 16.51 4.83
C LYS A 255 4.85 15.61 5.17
N TYR A 256 3.79 15.70 4.38
CA TYR A 256 2.62 14.83 4.51
C TYR A 256 2.78 13.52 3.72
N CYS A 257 3.49 13.56 2.59
CA CYS A 257 3.68 12.41 1.73
C CYS A 257 4.93 12.53 0.87
N TYR A 258 5.41 11.39 0.38
CA TYR A 258 6.53 11.25 -0.54
C TYR A 258 6.15 10.34 -1.70
N LEU A 259 6.71 10.63 -2.88
CA LEU A 259 6.59 9.81 -4.08
C LEU A 259 7.95 9.22 -4.41
N ILE A 260 8.03 7.91 -4.61
CA ILE A 260 9.24 7.22 -5.08
C ILE A 260 8.93 6.48 -6.38
N PRO A 261 9.37 6.99 -7.54
CA PRO A 261 9.32 6.26 -8.79
C PRO A 261 10.32 5.11 -8.79
N ALA A 262 9.87 3.93 -9.21
CA ALA A 262 10.71 2.73 -9.36
C ALA A 262 10.41 1.99 -10.66
N SER A 263 11.34 1.14 -11.11
CA SER A 263 11.08 0.27 -12.26
C SER A 263 9.93 -0.70 -11.96
N MET A 264 9.28 -1.25 -12.98
CA MET A 264 8.15 -2.19 -12.81
C MET A 264 8.45 -3.41 -11.93
N TYR A 265 9.73 -3.77 -11.79
CA TYR A 265 10.20 -4.97 -11.09
C TYR A 265 10.14 -4.85 -9.56
N TYR A 266 10.07 -3.63 -9.01
CA TYR A 266 9.92 -3.42 -7.58
C TYR A 266 8.48 -3.75 -7.17
N TRP A 267 8.26 -4.89 -6.53
CA TRP A 267 6.92 -5.31 -6.10
C TRP A 267 6.36 -4.50 -4.90
N GLN A 268 7.08 -4.43 -3.79
CA GLN A 268 6.61 -3.86 -2.51
C GLN A 268 7.56 -2.78 -1.96
N PRO A 269 7.12 -1.95 -1.00
CA PRO A 269 7.96 -0.91 -0.39
C PRO A 269 9.33 -1.35 0.12
N TRP A 270 9.40 -2.52 0.76
CA TRP A 270 10.66 -3.03 1.31
C TRP A 270 11.70 -3.33 0.22
N HIS A 271 11.30 -3.54 -1.05
CA HIS A 271 12.26 -3.63 -2.14
C HIS A 271 12.98 -2.30 -2.37
N VAL A 272 12.29 -1.17 -2.21
CA VAL A 272 12.89 0.17 -2.33
C VAL A 272 13.81 0.44 -1.13
N GLU A 273 13.39 0.04 0.07
CA GLU A 273 14.22 0.12 1.27
C GLU A 273 15.48 -0.76 1.15
N TYR A 274 15.36 -1.99 0.65
CA TYR A 274 16.46 -2.93 0.51
C TYR A 274 17.44 -2.51 -0.59
N LEU A 275 16.97 -1.86 -1.65
CA LEU A 275 17.86 -1.21 -2.61
C LEU A 275 18.77 -0.21 -1.91
N GLU A 276 18.22 0.63 -1.04
CA GLU A 276 19.02 1.65 -0.35
C GLU A 276 19.94 1.06 0.72
N LYS A 277 19.43 0.13 1.54
CA LYS A 277 20.18 -0.47 2.65
C LYS A 277 21.25 -1.46 2.20
N TYR A 278 20.96 -2.22 1.14
CA TYR A 278 21.75 -3.40 0.77
C TYR A 278 22.18 -3.42 -0.70
N GLY A 279 21.79 -2.43 -1.50
CA GLY A 279 22.11 -2.41 -2.93
C GLY A 279 21.32 -3.41 -3.78
N THR A 280 20.28 -4.05 -3.22
CA THR A 280 19.50 -5.09 -3.93
C THR A 280 18.66 -4.48 -5.06
N ARG A 281 19.18 -4.55 -6.29
CA ARG A 281 18.50 -4.08 -7.49
C ARG A 281 17.48 -5.11 -8.00
N ARG A 282 16.33 -4.62 -8.49
CA ARG A 282 15.35 -5.43 -9.22
C ARG A 282 15.37 -5.05 -10.69
N THR A 283 15.76 -6.00 -11.55
CA THR A 283 15.93 -5.80 -13.00
C THR A 283 15.08 -6.74 -13.86
N TYR A 284 14.33 -7.66 -13.25
CA TYR A 284 13.43 -8.58 -13.92
C TYR A 284 12.26 -8.97 -12.99
N PHE A 285 11.16 -9.45 -13.56
CA PHE A 285 10.06 -9.99 -12.79
C PHE A 285 10.40 -11.38 -12.24
N ARG A 286 10.14 -11.61 -10.95
CA ARG A 286 10.22 -12.94 -10.35
C ARG A 286 8.88 -13.64 -10.52
N GLN A 287 8.89 -14.85 -11.07
CA GLN A 287 7.66 -15.60 -11.29
C GLN A 287 6.89 -15.86 -9.98
N LYS A 288 7.60 -16.07 -8.86
CA LYS A 288 6.98 -16.21 -7.53
C LYS A 288 6.20 -14.96 -7.12
N ASP A 289 6.73 -13.77 -7.38
CA ASP A 289 6.10 -12.48 -7.06
C ASP A 289 4.86 -12.26 -7.95
N ILE A 290 4.96 -12.60 -9.23
CA ILE A 290 3.83 -12.56 -10.19
C ILE A 290 2.71 -13.50 -9.74
N ASN A 291 3.03 -14.78 -9.50
CA ASN A 291 2.05 -15.80 -9.12
C ASN A 291 1.32 -15.42 -7.84
N HIS A 292 2.07 -14.89 -6.86
CA HIS A 292 1.51 -14.38 -5.62
C HIS A 292 0.58 -13.19 -5.87
N ALA A 293 1.05 -12.19 -6.62
CA ALA A 293 0.26 -11.00 -6.92
C ALA A 293 -1.05 -11.34 -7.62
N TYR A 294 -1.06 -12.31 -8.55
CA TYR A 294 -2.29 -12.81 -9.18
C TYR A 294 -3.23 -13.50 -8.19
N ARG A 295 -2.71 -14.41 -7.36
CA ARG A 295 -3.51 -15.16 -6.40
C ARG A 295 -4.23 -14.23 -5.42
N ASP A 296 -3.58 -13.16 -5.01
CA ASP A 296 -4.11 -12.23 -4.01
C ASP A 296 -4.97 -11.12 -4.65
N ALA A 297 -4.71 -10.75 -5.91
CA ALA A 297 -5.49 -9.76 -6.63
C ALA A 297 -6.80 -10.30 -7.25
N LEU A 298 -6.89 -11.61 -7.53
CA LEU A 298 -8.06 -12.30 -8.11
C LEU A 298 -8.91 -13.00 -7.07
#